data_AF-A0A661KRE4-F1
#
_entry.id   AF-A0A661KRE4-F1
#
_cell.length_a   1.000
_cell.length_b   1.000
_cell.length_c   1.000
_cell.angle_alpha   90.00
_cell.angle_beta   90.00
_cell.angle_gamma   90.00
#
_symmetry.space_group_name_H-M   'P 1'
#
loop_
_entity.id
_entity.type
_entity.pdbx_description
1 polymer ?
#
loop_
_entity_poly.entity_id
_entity_poly.type
_entity_poly.pdbx_seq_one_letter_code
_entity_poly.pdbx_strand_id
1 'polypeptide(L)'
;LNPKMDFGCAAYCKYAEQCLGGLSPALIAQREGLLKERVAIEMKRYFGSDFRRIAHATRVARYAERIGKEEGADMAVVMAAAYLHDIGIKEAERRYNSSDAKYQEELGPPIARDILERLGAKKEIIDEVCDIIEHHHHPRDKETLNFMVLYDADLIANLEEEGKKRGIDEDKIKEIIEKSMLTGSGKRLAREVLLEEGR
;
A
#
# COMPACT_ATOMS: atom_id res chain seq x y z
N LEU A 1 -8.40 26.89 -25.11
CA LEU A 1 -8.92 25.86 -24.17
C LEU A 1 -10.16 26.42 -23.49
N ASN A 2 -11.32 25.74 -23.59
CA ASN A 2 -12.55 26.18 -22.95
C ASN A 2 -12.45 25.92 -21.43
N PRO A 3 -12.48 26.95 -20.56
CA PRO A 3 -12.34 26.79 -19.11
C PRO A 3 -13.53 26.07 -18.43
N LYS A 4 -14.62 25.80 -19.17
CA LYS A 4 -15.81 25.10 -18.69
C LYS A 4 -15.86 23.61 -19.07
N MET A 5 -14.86 23.08 -19.77
CA MET A 5 -14.79 21.65 -20.09
C MET A 5 -14.23 20.88 -18.90
N ASP A 6 -15.08 20.07 -18.26
CA ASP A 6 -14.67 19.12 -17.23
C ASP A 6 -14.06 17.87 -17.89
N PHE A 7 -12.74 17.73 -17.76
CA PHE A 7 -12.00 16.57 -18.25
C PHE A 7 -11.80 15.50 -17.17
N GLY A 8 -12.66 15.47 -16.14
CA GLY A 8 -12.60 14.47 -15.08
C GLY A 8 -12.55 13.03 -15.63
N CYS A 9 -13.33 12.72 -16.67
CA CYS A 9 -13.30 11.40 -17.33
C CYS A 9 -11.94 11.08 -18.01
N ALA A 10 -11.22 12.09 -18.49
CA ALA A 10 -9.90 11.93 -19.08
C ALA A 10 -8.84 11.56 -18.03
N ALA A 11 -8.98 12.03 -16.79
CA ALA A 11 -8.08 11.66 -15.71
C ALA A 11 -8.13 10.14 -15.42
N TYR A 12 -9.31 9.51 -15.54
CA TYR A 12 -9.50 8.07 -15.36
C TYR A 12 -9.17 7.21 -16.60
N CYS A 13 -9.15 7.79 -17.80
CA CYS A 13 -9.02 7.03 -19.05
C CYS A 13 -7.56 6.79 -19.47
N LYS A 14 -7.09 5.54 -19.47
CA LYS A 14 -5.70 5.21 -19.87
C LYS A 14 -5.29 5.70 -21.28
N TYR A 15 -6.25 5.92 -22.18
CA TYR A 15 -6.01 6.39 -23.55
C TYR A 15 -6.09 7.92 -23.71
N ALA A 16 -6.33 8.67 -22.64
CA ALA A 16 -6.59 10.11 -22.74
C ALA A 16 -5.46 10.90 -23.40
N GLU A 17 -4.20 10.49 -23.23
CA GLU A 17 -3.07 11.15 -23.89
C GLU A 17 -3.15 11.06 -25.41
N GLN A 18 -3.51 9.88 -25.94
CA GLN A 18 -3.71 9.64 -27.37
C GLN A 18 -4.91 10.43 -27.90
N CYS A 19 -5.98 10.54 -27.12
CA CYS A 19 -7.17 11.30 -27.50
C CYS A 19 -6.96 12.82 -27.45
N LEU A 20 -6.09 13.32 -26.57
CA LEU A 20 -5.90 14.75 -26.33
C LEU A 20 -4.62 15.31 -26.96
N GLY A 21 -3.78 14.47 -27.56
CA GLY A 21 -2.50 14.88 -28.15
C GLY A 21 -1.47 15.30 -27.09
N GLY A 22 -1.59 14.75 -25.88
CA GLY A 22 -0.84 15.16 -24.69
C GLY A 22 -1.77 15.47 -23.51
N LEU A 23 -1.31 15.21 -22.28
CA LEU A 23 -2.04 15.58 -21.06
C LEU A 23 -1.56 16.92 -20.53
N SER A 24 -2.49 17.77 -20.10
CA SER A 24 -2.14 18.99 -19.39
C SER A 24 -1.53 18.66 -18.01
N PRO A 25 -0.66 19.52 -17.45
CA PRO A 25 -0.11 19.30 -16.11
C PRO A 25 -1.18 19.09 -15.04
N ALA A 26 -2.32 19.79 -15.15
CA ALA A 26 -3.45 19.63 -14.25
C ALA A 26 -4.10 18.23 -14.35
N LEU A 27 -4.22 17.67 -15.56
CA LEU A 27 -4.75 16.32 -15.78
C LEU A 27 -3.78 15.23 -15.32
N ILE A 28 -2.48 15.45 -15.47
CA ILE A 28 -1.44 14.54 -14.95
C ILE A 28 -1.52 14.50 -13.42
N ALA A 29 -1.51 15.65 -12.77
CA ALA A 29 -1.65 15.74 -11.31
C ALA A 29 -2.96 15.13 -10.80
N GLN A 30 -4.07 15.36 -11.52
CA GLN A 30 -5.35 14.74 -11.20
C GLN A 30 -5.30 13.21 -11.36
N ARG A 31 -4.69 12.69 -12.43
CA ARG A 31 -4.53 11.24 -12.65
C ARG A 31 -3.65 10.59 -11.58
N GLU A 32 -2.54 11.23 -11.21
CA GLU A 32 -1.65 10.77 -10.14
C GLU A 32 -2.39 10.78 -8.79
N GLY A 33 -3.16 11.83 -8.52
CA GLY A 33 -4.02 11.92 -7.33
C GLY A 33 -5.09 10.82 -7.26
N LEU A 34 -5.55 10.32 -8.41
CA LEU A 34 -6.56 9.25 -8.54
C LEU A 34 -5.95 7.84 -8.59
N LEU A 35 -4.62 7.71 -8.62
CA LEU A 35 -3.97 6.39 -8.71
C LEU A 35 -4.35 5.53 -7.51
N LYS A 36 -4.37 6.10 -6.31
CA LYS A 36 -4.70 5.37 -5.08
C LYS A 36 -6.10 4.74 -5.13
N GLU A 37 -7.12 5.46 -5.60
CA GLU A 37 -8.49 4.92 -5.69
C GLU A 37 -8.57 3.79 -6.71
N ARG A 38 -7.85 3.93 -7.83
CA ARG A 38 -7.83 2.93 -8.91
C ARG A 38 -7.12 1.65 -8.47
N VAL A 39 -5.99 1.78 -7.77
CA VAL A 39 -5.27 0.62 -7.21
C VAL A 39 -6.15 -0.08 -6.15
N ALA A 40 -6.83 0.67 -5.29
CA ALA A 40 -7.75 0.10 -4.30
C ALA A 40 -8.89 -0.71 -4.95
N ILE A 41 -9.42 -0.25 -6.09
CA ILE A 41 -10.45 -0.98 -6.86
C ILE A 41 -9.89 -2.27 -7.45
N GLU A 42 -8.70 -2.23 -8.04
CA GLU A 42 -8.07 -3.42 -8.63
C GLU A 42 -7.69 -4.45 -7.55
N MET A 43 -7.18 -4.01 -6.40
CA MET A 43 -6.95 -4.87 -5.22
C MET A 43 -8.24 -5.61 -4.82
N LYS A 44 -9.36 -4.89 -4.66
CA LYS A 44 -10.65 -5.47 -4.29
C LYS A 44 -11.15 -6.47 -5.33
N ARG A 45 -11.00 -6.14 -6.62
CA ARG A 45 -11.35 -7.05 -7.72
C ARG A 45 -10.52 -8.32 -7.70
N TYR A 46 -9.22 -8.20 -7.43
CA TYR A 46 -8.32 -9.33 -7.38
C TYR A 46 -8.62 -10.27 -6.21
N PHE A 47 -8.83 -9.73 -5.00
CA PHE A 47 -9.19 -10.54 -3.83
C PHE A 47 -10.63 -11.07 -3.86
N GLY A 48 -11.54 -10.43 -4.59
CA GLY A 48 -12.91 -10.89 -4.76
C GLY A 48 -13.66 -10.95 -3.43
N SER A 49 -14.05 -12.15 -3.00
CA SER A 49 -14.77 -12.38 -1.74
C SER A 49 -13.87 -12.57 -0.52
N ASP A 50 -12.55 -12.40 -0.66
CA ASP A 50 -11.63 -12.46 0.47
C ASP A 50 -11.66 -11.15 1.27
N PHE A 51 -12.75 -10.96 2.01
CA PHE A 51 -12.98 -9.76 2.81
C PHE A 51 -11.94 -9.56 3.91
N ARG A 52 -11.29 -10.64 4.37
CA ARG A 52 -10.23 -10.56 5.37
C ARG A 52 -9.03 -9.83 4.80
N ARG A 53 -8.51 -10.27 3.64
CA ARG A 53 -7.36 -9.61 2.98
C ARG A 53 -7.69 -8.20 2.52
N ILE A 54 -8.89 -7.97 2.02
CA ILE A 54 -9.36 -6.63 1.65
C ILE A 54 -9.38 -5.70 2.86
N ALA A 55 -9.91 -6.16 4.00
CA ALA A 55 -9.96 -5.36 5.23
C ALA A 55 -8.57 -5.08 5.79
N HIS A 56 -7.66 -6.07 5.73
CA HIS A 56 -6.27 -5.92 6.12
C HIS A 56 -5.57 -4.85 5.27
N ALA A 57 -5.53 -5.01 3.94
CA ALA A 57 -4.87 -4.05 3.04
C ALA A 57 -5.47 -2.63 3.14
N THR A 58 -6.78 -2.52 3.36
CA THR A 58 -7.44 -1.21 3.58
C THR A 58 -6.98 -0.53 4.89
N ARG A 59 -6.75 -1.32 5.94
CA ARG A 59 -6.25 -0.84 7.22
C ARG A 59 -4.78 -0.44 7.12
N VAL A 60 -3.94 -1.24 6.46
CA VAL A 60 -2.56 -0.89 6.14
C VAL A 60 -2.51 0.43 5.38
N ALA A 61 -3.31 0.58 4.31
CA ALA A 61 -3.40 1.82 3.53
C ALA A 61 -3.80 3.04 4.38
N ARG A 62 -4.71 2.88 5.35
CA ARG A 62 -5.10 3.96 6.28
C ARG A 62 -3.92 4.42 7.14
N TYR A 63 -3.12 3.49 7.66
CA TYR A 63 -1.96 3.84 8.49
C TYR A 63 -0.80 4.38 7.64
N ALA A 64 -0.53 3.75 6.51
CA ALA A 64 0.47 4.20 5.54
C ALA A 64 0.18 5.63 5.05
N GLU A 65 -1.09 5.99 4.85
CA GLU A 65 -1.45 7.37 4.46
C GLU A 65 -1.09 8.39 5.54
N ARG A 66 -1.27 8.05 6.83
CA ARG A 66 -0.95 8.95 7.95
C ARG A 66 0.57 9.10 8.11
N ILE A 67 1.28 7.97 8.18
CA ILE A 67 2.74 7.93 8.35
C ILE A 67 3.42 8.61 7.15
N GLY A 68 3.04 8.23 5.92
CA GLY A 68 3.66 8.77 4.70
C GLY A 68 3.51 10.29 4.55
N LYS A 69 2.36 10.85 4.93
CA LYS A 69 2.15 12.32 4.92
C LYS A 69 3.05 13.04 5.93
N GLU A 70 3.27 12.44 7.10
CA GLU A 70 4.08 13.04 8.16
C GLU A 70 5.59 12.94 7.87
N GLU A 71 6.04 11.82 7.30
CA GLU A 71 7.45 11.62 6.93
C GLU A 71 7.83 12.29 5.59
N GLY A 72 6.84 12.72 4.80
CA GLY A 72 7.09 13.30 3.47
C GLY A 72 7.47 12.24 2.42
N ALA A 73 6.90 11.04 2.54
CA ALA A 73 7.10 9.95 1.60
C ALA A 73 6.38 10.18 0.25
N ASP A 74 6.77 9.41 -0.77
CA ASP A 74 6.05 9.41 -2.05
C ASP A 74 4.72 8.67 -1.89
N MET A 75 3.64 9.45 -1.78
CA MET A 75 2.31 8.90 -1.57
C MET A 75 1.79 8.02 -2.72
N ALA A 76 2.30 8.17 -3.94
CA ALA A 76 1.90 7.30 -5.04
C ALA A 76 2.47 5.89 -4.85
N VAL A 77 3.74 5.79 -4.45
CA VAL A 77 4.41 4.52 -4.13
C VAL A 77 3.82 3.90 -2.87
N VAL A 78 3.74 4.67 -1.78
CA VAL A 78 3.25 4.18 -0.47
C VAL A 78 1.84 3.62 -0.58
N MET A 79 0.91 4.35 -1.21
CA MET A 79 -0.48 3.88 -1.30
C MET A 79 -0.61 2.69 -2.24
N ALA A 80 0.15 2.64 -3.34
CA ALA A 80 0.14 1.49 -4.23
C ALA A 80 0.68 0.23 -3.54
N ALA A 81 1.82 0.35 -2.84
CA ALA A 81 2.41 -0.75 -2.10
C ALA A 81 1.51 -1.21 -0.95
N ALA A 82 0.89 -0.29 -0.19
CA ALA A 82 -0.03 -0.63 0.89
C ALA A 82 -1.24 -1.46 0.42
N TYR A 83 -1.81 -1.15 -0.74
CA TYR A 83 -2.90 -1.95 -1.30
C TYR A 83 -2.45 -3.26 -1.94
N LEU A 84 -1.19 -3.38 -2.38
CA LEU A 84 -0.72 -4.50 -3.19
C LEU A 84 0.30 -5.42 -2.50
N HIS A 85 0.77 -5.11 -1.28
CA HIS A 85 1.81 -5.90 -0.60
C HIS A 85 1.49 -7.40 -0.51
N ASP A 86 0.27 -7.72 -0.10
CA ASP A 86 -0.23 -9.09 0.04
C ASP A 86 -0.79 -9.71 -1.27
N ILE A 87 -0.65 -9.06 -2.42
CA ILE A 87 -1.32 -9.49 -3.67
C ILE A 87 -0.85 -10.89 -4.13
N GLY A 88 0.36 -11.29 -3.72
CA GLY A 88 0.94 -12.59 -4.02
C GLY A 88 0.23 -13.76 -3.33
N ILE A 89 -0.53 -13.53 -2.25
CA ILE A 89 -1.09 -14.61 -1.43
C ILE A 89 -1.98 -15.55 -2.24
N LYS A 90 -2.83 -15.04 -3.16
CA LYS A 90 -3.72 -15.92 -3.94
C LYS A 90 -2.95 -16.90 -4.84
N GLU A 91 -1.85 -16.45 -5.43
CA GLU A 91 -1.02 -17.33 -6.27
C GLU A 91 -0.16 -18.27 -5.41
N ALA A 92 0.29 -17.82 -4.24
CA ALA A 92 0.98 -18.67 -3.27
C ALA A 92 0.08 -19.82 -2.79
N GLU A 93 -1.16 -19.53 -2.42
CA GLU A 93 -2.14 -20.55 -2.03
C GLU A 93 -2.45 -21.50 -3.18
N ARG A 94 -2.61 -20.98 -4.40
CA ARG A 94 -2.88 -21.80 -5.59
C ARG A 94 -1.74 -22.75 -5.94
N ARG A 95 -0.48 -22.31 -5.85
CA ARG A 95 0.70 -23.08 -6.29
C ARG A 95 1.27 -23.97 -5.19
N TYR A 96 1.27 -23.48 -3.95
CA TYR A 96 1.99 -24.08 -2.85
C TYR A 96 1.08 -24.44 -1.67
N ASN A 97 -0.22 -24.13 -1.73
CA ASN A 97 -1.16 -24.29 -0.61
C ASN A 97 -0.64 -23.64 0.69
N SER A 98 0.02 -22.49 0.54
CA SER A 98 0.63 -21.73 1.62
C SER A 98 0.48 -20.24 1.38
N SER A 99 0.35 -19.48 2.47
CA SER A 99 0.40 -18.01 2.48
C SER A 99 1.69 -17.49 3.12
N ASP A 100 2.75 -18.31 3.19
CA ASP A 100 4.00 -17.91 3.81
C ASP A 100 4.64 -16.72 3.08
N ALA A 101 5.25 -15.81 3.84
CA ALA A 101 5.89 -14.59 3.37
C ALA A 101 6.74 -14.82 2.11
N LYS A 102 7.62 -15.83 2.14
CA LYS A 102 8.49 -16.19 1.02
C LYS A 102 7.74 -16.33 -0.32
N TYR A 103 6.60 -17.02 -0.33
CA TYR A 103 5.88 -17.30 -1.58
C TYR A 103 5.10 -16.09 -2.08
N GLN A 104 4.52 -15.32 -1.17
CA GLN A 104 3.79 -14.11 -1.57
C GLN A 104 4.74 -13.00 -2.04
N GLU A 105 5.92 -12.85 -1.42
CA GLU A 105 6.96 -11.92 -1.86
C GLU A 105 7.54 -12.32 -3.22
N GLU A 106 7.70 -13.61 -3.50
CA GLU A 106 8.14 -14.11 -4.81
C GLU A 106 7.08 -13.86 -5.90
N LEU A 107 5.79 -14.08 -5.58
CA LEU A 107 4.71 -14.09 -6.57
C LEU A 107 3.98 -12.74 -6.70
N GLY A 108 4.13 -11.83 -5.72
CA GLY A 108 3.48 -10.53 -5.67
C GLY A 108 3.94 -9.53 -6.74
N PRO A 109 5.26 -9.30 -6.92
CA PRO A 109 5.79 -8.30 -7.85
C PRO A 109 5.25 -8.41 -9.29
N PRO A 110 5.20 -9.59 -9.95
CA PRO A 110 4.67 -9.67 -11.31
C PRO A 110 3.17 -9.32 -11.40
N ILE A 111 2.39 -9.59 -10.35
CA ILE A 111 0.95 -9.26 -10.30
C ILE A 111 0.76 -7.76 -10.08
N ALA A 112 1.51 -7.18 -9.15
CA ALA A 112 1.48 -5.74 -8.89
C ALA A 112 1.89 -4.95 -10.13
N ARG A 113 2.93 -5.40 -10.84
CA ARG A 113 3.38 -4.81 -12.11
C ARG A 113 2.26 -4.79 -13.15
N ASP A 114 1.63 -5.92 -13.42
CA ASP A 114 0.53 -6.01 -14.40
C ASP A 114 -0.63 -5.06 -14.04
N ILE A 115 -1.03 -4.99 -12.77
CA ILE A 115 -2.08 -4.08 -12.31
C ILE A 115 -1.68 -2.62 -12.57
N LEU A 116 -0.48 -2.22 -12.16
CA LEU A 116 -0.03 -0.84 -12.26
C LEU A 116 0.22 -0.40 -13.72
N GLU A 117 0.74 -1.29 -14.57
CA GLU A 117 0.89 -1.05 -16.01
C GLU A 117 -0.47 -0.86 -16.68
N ARG A 118 -1.47 -1.71 -16.38
CA ARG A 118 -2.84 -1.55 -16.89
C ARG A 118 -3.49 -0.24 -16.43
N LEU A 119 -3.09 0.25 -15.25
CA LEU A 119 -3.53 1.55 -14.75
C LEU A 119 -2.75 2.74 -15.33
N GLY A 120 -1.66 2.49 -16.05
CA GLY A 120 -0.81 3.53 -16.66
C GLY A 120 0.04 4.28 -15.63
N ALA A 121 0.46 3.61 -14.55
CA ALA A 121 1.42 4.16 -13.61
C ALA A 121 2.79 4.37 -14.29
N LYS A 122 3.58 5.33 -13.79
CA LYS A 122 4.93 5.57 -14.30
C LYS A 122 5.84 4.40 -13.93
N LYS A 123 6.84 4.14 -14.78
CA LYS A 123 7.78 3.03 -14.60
C LYS A 123 8.49 3.11 -13.25
N GLU A 124 8.87 4.31 -12.81
CA GLU A 124 9.57 4.53 -11.55
C GLU A 124 8.73 4.10 -10.34
N ILE A 125 7.42 4.41 -10.35
CA ILE A 125 6.49 3.98 -9.31
C ILE A 125 6.32 2.46 -9.34
N ILE A 126 6.16 1.88 -10.54
CA ILE A 126 5.98 0.43 -10.70
C ILE A 126 7.19 -0.32 -10.15
N ASP A 127 8.39 0.12 -10.52
CA ASP A 127 9.62 -0.55 -10.13
C ASP A 127 9.85 -0.48 -8.61
N GLU A 128 9.62 0.69 -7.99
CA GLU A 128 9.76 0.81 -6.53
C GLU A 128 8.67 0.03 -5.77
N VAL A 129 7.42 0.04 -6.25
CA VAL A 129 6.38 -0.80 -5.64
C VAL A 129 6.72 -2.28 -5.76
N CYS A 130 7.23 -2.73 -6.90
CA CYS A 130 7.64 -4.12 -7.07
C CYS A 130 8.80 -4.50 -6.14
N ASP A 131 9.83 -3.63 -6.02
CA ASP A 131 10.94 -3.81 -5.09
C ASP A 131 10.38 -3.92 -3.67
N ILE A 132 9.56 -2.98 -3.20
CA ILE A 132 8.98 -3.04 -1.85
C ILE A 132 8.24 -4.37 -1.60
N ILE A 133 7.42 -4.83 -2.55
CA ILE A 133 6.61 -6.04 -2.39
C ILE A 133 7.49 -7.30 -2.30
N GLU A 134 8.64 -7.34 -2.97
CA GLU A 134 9.50 -8.53 -3.04
C GLU A 134 10.22 -8.86 -1.71
N HIS A 135 10.19 -7.95 -0.73
CA HIS A 135 10.84 -8.15 0.57
C HIS A 135 10.17 -7.40 1.73
N HIS A 136 8.87 -7.08 1.65
CA HIS A 136 8.18 -6.32 2.70
C HIS A 136 8.11 -6.98 4.08
N HIS A 137 8.26 -8.32 4.18
CA HIS A 137 8.42 -9.03 5.45
C HIS A 137 9.89 -9.16 5.88
N HIS A 138 10.83 -8.88 4.98
CA HIS A 138 12.27 -9.08 5.16
C HIS A 138 13.05 -7.79 4.86
N PRO A 139 12.94 -6.76 5.72
CA PRO A 139 13.65 -5.50 5.55
C PRO A 139 15.17 -5.72 5.41
N ARG A 140 15.77 -5.03 4.45
CA ARG A 140 17.23 -4.95 4.24
C ARG A 140 17.86 -4.02 5.28
N ASP A 141 19.19 -4.04 5.38
CA ASP A 141 19.95 -3.14 6.27
C ASP A 141 19.71 -1.65 6.00
N LYS A 142 19.36 -1.32 4.74
CA LYS A 142 19.01 0.03 4.30
C LYS A 142 17.80 -0.05 3.40
N GLU A 143 16.74 0.63 3.82
CA GLU A 143 15.47 0.69 3.10
C GLU A 143 15.14 2.11 2.66
N THR A 144 14.27 2.22 1.66
CA THR A 144 13.73 3.52 1.24
C THR A 144 12.72 4.03 2.28
N LEU A 145 12.46 5.34 2.26
CA LEU A 145 11.43 5.91 3.12
C LEU A 145 10.05 5.29 2.85
N ASN A 146 9.73 5.05 1.58
CA ASN A 146 8.45 4.45 1.18
C ASN A 146 8.29 3.02 1.71
N PHE A 147 9.38 2.23 1.69
CA PHE A 147 9.41 0.91 2.32
C PHE A 147 9.14 1.02 3.82
N MET A 148 9.89 1.87 4.53
CA MET A 148 9.77 2.00 5.99
C MET A 148 8.35 2.41 6.41
N VAL A 149 7.70 3.28 5.63
CA VAL A 149 6.31 3.68 5.84
C VAL A 149 5.34 2.50 5.68
N LEU A 150 5.52 1.69 4.63
CA LEU A 150 4.70 0.49 4.45
C LEU A 150 4.90 -0.50 5.59
N TYR A 151 6.16 -0.80 5.92
CA TYR A 151 6.53 -1.76 6.95
C TYR A 151 5.90 -1.40 8.31
N ASP A 152 6.01 -0.15 8.73
CA ASP A 152 5.40 0.32 9.97
C ASP A 152 3.88 0.19 9.92
N ALA A 153 3.25 0.59 8.80
CA ALA A 153 1.80 0.51 8.64
C ALA A 153 1.26 -0.92 8.70
N ASP A 154 1.96 -1.87 8.07
CA ASP A 154 1.62 -3.28 8.09
C ASP A 154 1.80 -3.90 9.49
N LEU A 155 2.92 -3.58 10.15
CA LEU A 155 3.16 -4.02 11.53
C LEU A 155 2.06 -3.53 12.49
N ILE A 156 1.63 -2.26 12.38
CA ILE A 156 0.52 -1.72 13.19
C ILE A 156 -0.78 -2.49 12.91
N ALA A 157 -1.11 -2.73 11.63
CA ALA A 157 -2.32 -3.44 11.25
C ALA A 157 -2.33 -4.89 11.79
N ASN A 158 -1.21 -5.59 11.69
CA ASN A 158 -1.04 -6.95 12.20
C ASN A 158 -1.21 -6.99 13.72
N LEU A 159 -0.53 -6.11 14.46
CA LEU A 159 -0.65 -6.03 15.93
C LEU A 159 -2.07 -5.68 16.38
N GLU A 160 -2.76 -4.76 15.69
CA GLU A 160 -4.14 -4.41 16.02
C GLU A 160 -5.11 -5.60 15.78
N GLU A 161 -4.90 -6.36 14.72
CA GLU A 161 -5.68 -7.57 14.42
C GLU A 161 -5.42 -8.72 15.40
N GLU A 162 -4.17 -8.90 15.85
CA GLU A 162 -3.81 -9.88 16.88
C GLU A 162 -4.33 -9.47 18.26
N GLY A 163 -4.20 -8.19 18.62
CA GLY A 163 -4.68 -7.60 19.88
C GLY A 163 -6.16 -7.85 20.11
N LYS A 164 -6.99 -7.59 19.08
CA LYS A 164 -8.44 -7.86 19.10
C LYS A 164 -8.78 -9.33 19.32
N LYS A 165 -7.91 -10.27 18.92
CA LYS A 165 -8.17 -11.72 19.00
C LYS A 165 -7.71 -12.34 20.31
N ARG A 166 -6.62 -11.84 20.91
CA ARG A 166 -5.88 -12.57 21.95
C ARG A 166 -5.64 -11.80 23.25
N GLY A 167 -5.87 -10.48 23.29
CA GLY A 167 -5.51 -9.64 24.45
C GLY A 167 -3.99 -9.64 24.65
N ILE A 168 -3.29 -8.72 23.98
CA ILE A 168 -1.83 -8.65 24.06
C ILE A 168 -1.42 -7.82 25.28
N ASP A 169 -0.37 -8.24 25.96
CA ASP A 169 0.30 -7.51 27.03
C ASP A 169 0.84 -6.15 26.52
N GLU A 170 0.41 -5.06 27.14
CA GLU A 170 0.81 -3.69 26.80
C GLU A 170 2.34 -3.51 26.82
N ASP A 171 3.05 -4.16 27.75
CA ASP A 171 4.50 -4.01 27.85
C ASP A 171 5.21 -4.69 26.69
N LYS A 172 4.67 -5.81 26.21
CA LYS A 172 5.14 -6.46 24.98
C LYS A 172 4.88 -5.60 23.75
N ILE A 173 3.72 -4.93 23.66
CA ILE A 173 3.43 -3.99 22.57
C ILE A 173 4.46 -2.84 22.57
N LYS A 174 4.72 -2.23 23.72
CA LYS A 174 5.73 -1.15 23.84
C LYS A 174 7.10 -1.61 23.37
N GLU A 175 7.53 -2.82 23.77
CA GLU A 175 8.81 -3.38 23.34
C GLU A 175 8.87 -3.56 21.82
N ILE A 176 7.81 -4.10 21.20
CA ILE A 176 7.73 -4.28 19.75
C ILE A 176 7.80 -2.92 19.03
N ILE A 177 7.05 -1.93 19.50
CA ILE A 177 7.06 -0.56 18.95
C ILE A 177 8.46 0.04 18.98
N GLU A 178 9.19 -0.12 20.08
CA GLU A 178 10.52 0.47 20.18
C GLU A 178 11.57 -0.21 19.30
N LYS A 179 11.50 -1.54 19.17
CA LYS A 179 12.51 -2.34 18.47
C LYS A 179 12.28 -2.48 16.98
N SER A 180 11.03 -2.46 16.54
CA SER A 180 10.68 -2.93 15.19
C SER A 180 10.25 -1.80 14.26
N MET A 181 9.67 -0.72 14.79
CA MET A 181 9.23 0.41 13.95
C MET A 181 10.44 1.16 13.39
N LEU A 182 10.38 1.49 12.10
CA LEU A 182 11.46 2.08 11.33
C LEU A 182 11.35 3.61 11.23
N THR A 183 10.17 4.19 11.43
CA THR A 183 9.93 5.64 11.34
C THR A 183 9.49 6.25 12.69
N GLY A 184 9.71 7.56 12.83
CA GLY A 184 9.30 8.30 14.02
C GLY A 184 7.78 8.43 14.12
N SER A 185 7.10 8.71 13.01
CA SER A 185 5.64 8.77 12.93
C SER A 185 4.99 7.39 13.08
N GLY A 186 5.58 6.32 12.55
CA GLY A 186 5.12 4.95 12.77
C GLY A 186 5.11 4.59 14.26
N LYS A 187 6.19 4.92 15.00
CA LYS A 187 6.22 4.79 16.46
C LYS A 187 5.12 5.58 17.18
N ARG A 188 4.84 6.82 16.75
CA ARG A 188 3.77 7.64 17.35
C ARG A 188 2.41 7.02 17.10
N LEU A 189 2.12 6.71 15.83
CA LEU A 189 0.86 6.12 15.41
C LEU A 189 0.59 4.76 16.07
N ALA A 190 1.63 3.93 16.20
CA ALA A 190 1.50 2.64 16.86
C ALA A 190 1.08 2.77 18.34
N ARG A 191 1.61 3.77 19.07
CA ARG A 191 1.19 4.02 20.46
C ARG A 191 -0.25 4.48 20.53
N GLU A 192 -0.65 5.41 19.66
CA GLU A 192 -2.04 5.89 19.57
C GLU A 192 -3.01 4.72 19.32
N VAL A 193 -2.76 3.92 18.29
CA VAL A 193 -3.66 2.84 17.85
C VAL A 193 -3.67 1.66 18.83
N LEU A 194 -2.52 1.27 19.36
CA LEU A 194 -2.39 0.01 20.10
C LEU A 194 -2.47 0.17 21.62
N LEU A 195 -2.26 1.38 22.16
CA LEU A 195 -2.23 1.63 23.61
C LEU A 195 -3.27 2.67 24.06
N GLU A 196 -3.78 3.53 23.16
CA GLU A 196 -4.70 4.61 23.52
C GLU A 196 -6.15 4.36 23.06
N GLU A 197 -6.40 3.64 21.95
CA GLU A 197 -7.74 3.23 21.50
C GLU A 197 -8.31 2.08 22.37
N GLY A 198 -8.69 2.44 23.60
CA GLY A 198 -9.34 1.57 24.59
C GLY A 198 -9.82 2.31 25.85
N ARG A 199 -9.81 3.65 25.87
CA ARG A 199 -10.31 4.51 26.95
C ARG A 199 -11.55 5.29 26.54
#